data_AF-A0A7S0KEN7-F1
#
_entry.id   AF-A0A7S0KEN7-F1
#
_cell.length_a   1.000
_cell.length_b   1.000
_cell.length_c   1.000
_cell.angle_alpha   90.00
_cell.angle_beta   90.00
_cell.angle_gamma   90.00
#
_symmetry.space_group_name_H-M   'P 1'
#
loop_
_entity.id
_entity.type
_entity.pdbx_description
1 polymer ?
#
loop_
_entity_poly.entity_id
_entity_poly.type
_entity_poly.pdbx_seq_one_letter_code
_entity_poly.pdbx_strand_id
1 'polypeptide(L)'
;DSLGGNSRTCMIACISPADANLEETLNTLKYAARARNIRNKPVVNRDVQQLAAVVDPSTAIGGASAFEKDGHDDEVRALRHKAEGAELALAAARSELAAVSDKANVAEEEAI
;
A
#
# COMPACT_ATOMS: atom_id res chain seq x y z
N ASP A 1 -9.44 -5.85 17.91
CA ASP A 1 -9.81 -4.75 17.01
C ASP A 1 -8.74 -4.60 15.93
N SER A 2 -8.72 -5.54 14.99
CA SER A 2 -7.60 -5.70 14.05
C SER A 2 -7.89 -5.12 12.66
N LEU A 3 -9.16 -4.82 12.35
CA LEU A 3 -9.58 -4.26 11.07
C LEU A 3 -10.46 -3.05 11.32
N GLY A 4 -9.99 -1.86 10.94
CA GLY A 4 -10.66 -0.56 11.15
C GLY A 4 -10.40 0.06 12.53
N GLY A 5 -9.43 -0.45 13.27
CA GLY A 5 -9.37 -0.32 14.73
C GLY A 5 -8.07 0.21 15.33
N ASN A 6 -7.97 0.13 16.66
CA ASN A 6 -6.74 0.38 17.41
C ASN A 6 -5.81 -0.87 17.38
N SER A 7 -5.19 -1.12 16.21
CA SER A 7 -4.19 -2.16 16.05
C SER A 7 -3.27 -1.90 14.86
N ARG A 8 -1.99 -2.23 15.01
CA ARG A 8 -1.06 -2.38 13.87
C ARG A 8 -1.27 -3.76 13.27
N THR A 9 -1.73 -3.83 12.03
CA THR A 9 -2.15 -5.10 11.42
C THR A 9 -1.43 -5.36 10.12
N CYS A 10 -0.96 -6.59 9.95
CA CYS A 10 -0.35 -7.11 8.73
C CYS A 10 -1.17 -8.31 8.26
N MET A 11 -1.36 -8.42 6.94
CA MET A 11 -1.99 -9.57 6.30
C MET A 11 -0.98 -10.23 5.36
N ILE A 12 -0.82 -11.54 5.49
CA ILE A 12 0.00 -12.36 4.59
C ILE A 12 -0.94 -13.25 3.77
N ALA A 13 -0.86 -13.16 2.45
CA ALA A 13 -1.60 -14.01 1.55
C ALA A 13 -0.74 -15.21 1.15
N CYS A 14 -1.15 -16.41 1.57
CA CYS A 14 -0.50 -17.66 1.16
C CYS A 14 -1.20 -18.20 -0.08
N ILE A 15 -0.48 -18.35 -1.18
CA ILE A 15 -1.02 -18.80 -2.47
C ILE A 15 -0.17 -19.93 -3.05
N SER A 16 -0.78 -20.73 -3.93
CA SER A 16 -0.09 -21.77 -4.70
C SER A 16 0.19 -21.27 -6.11
N PRO A 17 1.39 -21.51 -6.69
CA PRO A 17 1.69 -21.16 -8.07
C PRO A 17 1.12 -22.15 -9.10
N ALA A 18 0.47 -23.23 -8.67
CA ALA A 18 -0.05 -24.24 -9.58
C ALA A 18 -1.29 -23.74 -10.35
N ASP A 19 -1.35 -24.05 -11.65
CA ASP A 19 -2.46 -23.63 -12.53
C ASP A 19 -3.83 -24.13 -12.05
N ALA A 20 -3.87 -25.32 -11.44
CA ALA A 20 -5.09 -25.88 -10.85
C ALA A 20 -5.67 -25.02 -9.72
N ASN A 21 -4.88 -24.12 -9.12
CA ASN A 21 -5.28 -23.24 -8.02
C ASN A 21 -5.41 -21.77 -8.46
N LEU A 22 -5.38 -21.48 -9.76
CA LEU A 22 -5.36 -20.12 -10.28
C LEU A 22 -6.59 -19.30 -9.86
N GLU A 23 -7.78 -19.89 -9.91
CA GLU A 23 -9.03 -19.20 -9.53
C GLU A 23 -9.04 -18.81 -8.05
N GLU A 24 -8.70 -19.74 -7.16
CA GLU A 24 -8.63 -19.49 -5.72
C GLU A 24 -7.50 -18.51 -5.35
N THR A 25 -6.37 -18.61 -6.03
CA THR A 25 -5.25 -17.67 -5.89
C THR A 25 -5.69 -16.27 -6.28
N LEU A 26 -6.41 -16.11 -7.39
CA LEU A 26 -6.93 -14.82 -7.82
C LEU A 26 -7.93 -14.26 -6.82
N ASN A 27 -8.83 -15.08 -6.28
CA ASN A 27 -9.78 -14.66 -5.25
C ASN A 27 -9.08 -14.20 -3.97
N THR A 28 -8.03 -14.92 -3.56
CA THR A 28 -7.19 -14.57 -2.41
C THR A 28 -6.48 -13.23 -2.62
N LEU A 29 -5.90 -13.00 -3.80
CA LEU A 29 -5.24 -11.74 -4.15
C LEU A 29 -6.23 -10.57 -4.21
N LYS A 30 -7.44 -10.77 -4.76
CA LYS A 30 -8.51 -9.77 -4.75
C LYS A 30 -8.93 -9.41 -3.33
N TYR A 31 -8.99 -10.38 -2.43
CA TYR A 31 -9.25 -10.10 -1.01
C TYR A 31 -8.10 -9.32 -0.37
N ALA A 32 -6.85 -9.72 -0.58
CA ALA A 32 -5.68 -9.00 -0.07
C ALA A 32 -5.61 -7.55 -0.57
N ALA A 33 -5.97 -7.30 -1.83
CA ALA A 33 -6.06 -5.96 -2.40
C ALA A 33 -7.12 -5.10 -1.70
N ARG A 34 -8.28 -5.67 -1.36
CA ARG A 34 -9.31 -4.97 -0.57
C ARG A 34 -8.86 -4.73 0.87
N ALA A 35 -8.27 -5.74 1.51
CA ALA A 35 -7.78 -5.66 2.89
C ALA A 35 -6.69 -4.60 3.06
N ARG A 36 -5.83 -4.40 2.05
CA ARG A 36 -4.83 -3.32 2.02
C ARG A 36 -5.45 -1.92 2.19
N ASN A 37 -6.70 -1.72 1.79
CA ASN A 37 -7.37 -0.43 1.88
C ASN A 37 -8.02 -0.18 3.25
N ILE A 38 -7.99 -1.15 4.16
CA ILE A 38 -8.49 -0.98 5.52
C ILE A 38 -7.52 -0.08 6.29
N ARG A 39 -8.03 1.06 6.78
CA ARG A 39 -7.26 2.03 7.56
C ARG A 39 -7.50 1.81 9.05
N ASN A 40 -6.48 1.34 9.74
CA ASN A 40 -6.47 1.27 11.20
C ASN A 40 -5.98 2.59 11.80
N LYS A 41 -6.34 2.84 13.07
CA LYS A 41 -5.92 4.01 13.85
C LYS A 41 -5.31 3.53 15.18
N PRO A 42 -4.09 2.96 15.15
CA PRO A 42 -3.44 2.50 16.36
C PRO A 42 -3.13 3.68 17.30
N VAL A 43 -3.48 3.53 18.57
CA VAL A 43 -3.23 4.44 19.68
C VAL A 43 -2.53 3.66 20.78
N VAL A 44 -1.45 4.21 21.35
CA VAL A 44 -0.74 3.60 22.47
C VAL A 44 -1.67 3.56 23.68
N ASN A 45 -2.04 2.34 24.09
CA ASN A 45 -2.83 2.13 25.30
C ASN A 45 -1.88 2.26 26.51
N ARG A 46 -2.03 3.33 27.28
CA ARG A 46 -1.32 3.53 28.55
C ARG A 46 -2.26 3.24 29.70
N ASP A 47 -1.98 2.20 30.46
CA ASP A 47 -2.69 1.95 31.71
C ASP A 47 -2.14 2.86 32.80
N VAL A 48 -3.02 3.66 33.39
CA VAL A 48 -2.68 4.60 34.47
C VAL A 48 -2.09 3.87 35.69
N GLN A 49 -2.43 2.59 35.87
CA GLN A 49 -1.91 1.75 36.95
C GLN A 49 -0.47 1.26 36.72
N GLN A 50 -0.03 1.10 35.47
CA GLN A 50 1.37 0.71 35.16
C GLN A 50 2.33 1.90 35.29
N LEU A 51 1.86 3.13 35.04
CA LEU A 51 2.63 4.35 35.24
C LEU A 51 2.84 4.68 36.73
N ALA A 52 1.93 4.28 37.61
CA ALA A 52 2.05 4.55 39.06
C ALA A 52 3.02 3.60 39.78
N ALA A 53 3.33 2.43 39.22
CA ALA A 53 4.21 1.44 39.86
C ALA A 53 5.71 1.70 39.63
N VAL A 54 6.09 2.64 38.76
CA VAL A 54 7.49 2.89 38.36
C VAL A 54 7.98 4.30 38.71
N VAL A 55 7.13 5.15 39.30
CA VAL A 55 7.48 6.56 39.53
C VAL A 55 7.57 6.86 41.03
N ASP A 56 8.80 6.97 41.53
CA ASP A 56 9.08 7.71 42.75
C ASP A 56 8.49 9.13 42.62
N PRO A 57 7.68 9.62 43.58
CA PRO A 57 6.88 10.84 43.44
C PRO A 57 7.69 12.16 43.37
N SER A 58 9.00 12.13 43.18
CA SER A 58 9.87 13.32 43.12
C SER A 58 10.36 13.71 41.71
N THR A 59 10.19 12.86 40.70
CA THR A 59 10.68 13.17 39.33
C THR A 59 9.53 13.61 38.42
N ALA A 60 9.01 14.80 38.66
CA ALA A 60 8.14 15.48 37.72
C ALA A 60 8.98 16.17 36.63
N ILE A 61 9.39 15.44 35.59
CA ILE A 61 9.98 16.04 34.39
C ILE A 61 9.29 15.51 33.13
N GLY A 62 8.42 16.34 32.58
CA GLY A 62 8.40 16.66 31.15
C GLY A 62 7.83 15.62 30.17
N GLY A 63 6.76 16.02 29.48
CA GLY A 63 6.69 15.84 28.03
C GLY A 63 5.90 14.65 27.53
N ALA A 64 4.59 14.84 27.42
CA ALA A 64 3.75 14.12 26.47
C ALA A 64 4.13 14.53 25.03
N SER A 65 5.15 13.91 24.43
CA SER A 65 5.40 14.04 22.99
C SER A 65 6.20 12.87 22.41
N ALA A 66 5.68 11.65 22.51
CA ALA A 66 6.11 10.58 21.62
C ALA A 66 5.32 10.70 20.32
N PHE A 67 5.74 11.68 19.52
CA PHE A 67 5.36 11.92 18.16
C PHE A 67 5.99 10.80 17.31
N GLU A 68 5.40 9.60 17.29
CA GLU A 68 5.73 8.61 16.26
C GLU A 68 5.08 9.12 14.96
N LYS A 69 5.85 9.91 14.20
CA LYS A 69 5.48 10.32 12.84
C LYS A 69 5.09 9.07 12.06
N ASP A 70 3.93 9.11 11.43
CA ASP A 70 3.44 8.20 10.39
C ASP A 70 4.33 8.24 9.11
N GLY A 71 5.64 8.14 9.27
CA GLY A 71 6.64 8.34 8.22
C GLY A 71 6.61 7.27 7.12
N HIS A 72 5.97 6.13 7.37
CA HIS A 72 5.80 5.09 6.35
C HIS A 72 4.70 5.46 5.33
N ASP A 73 3.65 6.16 5.74
CA ASP A 73 2.55 6.52 4.83
C ASP A 73 2.93 7.67 3.89
N ASP A 74 3.78 8.60 4.35
CA ASP A 74 4.30 9.70 3.53
C ASP A 74 5.29 9.21 2.47
N GLU A 75 6.17 8.26 2.81
CA GLU A 75 7.12 7.67 1.86
C GLU A 75 6.40 6.80 0.82
N VAL A 76 5.41 6.00 1.23
CA VAL A 76 4.57 5.21 0.31
C VAL A 76 3.70 6.11 -0.58
N ARG A 77 3.18 7.24 -0.05
CA ARG A 77 2.46 8.24 -0.85
C ARG A 77 3.37 8.91 -1.88
N ALA A 78 4.60 9.26 -1.48
CA ALA A 78 5.59 9.84 -2.39
C ALA A 78 6.00 8.87 -3.50
N LEU A 79 6.14 7.58 -3.19
CA LEU A 79 6.44 6.53 -4.18
C LEU A 79 5.28 6.30 -5.14
N ARG A 80 4.02 6.32 -4.66
CA ARG A 80 2.84 6.23 -5.53
C ARG A 80 2.70 7.43 -6.48
N HIS A 81 2.94 8.64 -6.00
CA HIS A 81 2.92 9.84 -6.84
C HIS A 81 4.04 9.82 -7.90
N LYS A 82 5.20 9.22 -7.60
CA LYS A 82 6.25 8.95 -8.60
C LYS A 82 5.84 7.87 -9.60
N ALA A 83 5.15 6.82 -9.15
CA ALA A 83 4.68 5.74 -10.02
C ALA A 83 3.57 6.20 -10.99
N GLU A 84 2.63 7.04 -10.54
CA GLU A 84 1.60 7.64 -11.41
C GLU A 84 2.20 8.50 -12.52
N GLY A 85 3.28 9.26 -12.23
CA GLY A 85 4.02 10.01 -13.24
C GLY A 85 4.68 9.12 -14.30
N ALA A 86 5.17 7.94 -13.91
CA ALA A 86 5.76 6.98 -14.84
C ALA A 86 4.71 6.31 -15.73
N GLU A 87 3.50 6.04 -15.22
CA GLU A 87 2.40 5.51 -16.04
C GLU A 87 1.92 6.50 -17.10
N LEU A 88 1.88 7.81 -16.81
CA LEU A 88 1.58 8.84 -17.81
C LEU A 88 2.59 8.86 -18.96
N ALA A 89 3.87 8.70 -18.65
CA ALA A 89 4.92 8.59 -19.67
C ALA A 89 4.80 7.30 -20.50
N LEU A 90 4.46 6.17 -19.85
CA LEU A 90 4.23 4.89 -20.53
C LEU A 90 2.98 4.94 -21.43
N ALA A 91 1.92 5.62 -20.99
CA ALA A 91 0.69 5.81 -21.78
C ALA A 91 0.97 6.64 -23.05
N ALA A 92 1.80 7.68 -22.95
CA ALA A 92 2.23 8.46 -24.10
C ALA A 92 3.03 7.59 -25.10
N ALA A 93 4.02 6.82 -24.61
CA ALA A 93 4.81 5.93 -25.45
C ALA A 93 3.97 4.80 -26.10
N ARG A 94 2.96 4.29 -25.39
CA ARG A 94 2.00 3.32 -25.96
C ARG A 94 1.15 3.92 -27.08
N SER A 95 0.74 5.19 -26.95
CA SER A 95 0.01 5.87 -28.01
C SER A 95 0.86 6.07 -29.27
N GLU A 96 2.16 6.35 -29.12
CA GLU A 96 3.09 6.45 -30.25
C GLU A 96 3.29 5.09 -30.94
N LEU A 97 3.44 4.01 -30.17
CA LEU A 97 3.58 2.66 -30.72
C LEU A 97 2.32 2.19 -31.47
N ALA A 98 1.13 2.53 -30.96
CA ALA A 98 -0.14 2.25 -31.66
C ALA A 98 -0.19 2.96 -33.02
N ALA A 99 0.20 4.25 -33.08
CA ALA A 99 0.23 4.99 -34.33
C ALA A 99 1.28 4.46 -35.33
N VAL A 100 2.40 3.93 -34.85
CA VAL A 100 3.40 3.26 -35.70
C VAL A 100 2.86 1.93 -36.24
N SER A 101 2.14 1.16 -35.41
CA SER A 101 1.49 -0.09 -35.84
C SER A 101 0.44 0.16 -36.92
N ASP A 102 -0.37 1.23 -36.79
CA ASP A 102 -1.38 1.56 -37.79
C ASP A 102 -0.75 1.97 -39.14
N LYS A 103 0.34 2.75 -39.10
CA LYS A 103 1.09 3.10 -40.32
C LYS A 103 1.76 1.89 -40.99
N ALA A 104 2.23 0.92 -40.19
CA ALA A 104 2.82 -0.31 -40.71
C ALA A 104 1.77 -1.16 -41.43
N ASN A 105 0.57 -1.30 -40.86
CA ASN A 105 -0.54 -2.03 -41.48
C ASN A 105 -1.00 -1.37 -42.79
N VAL A 106 -1.09 -0.03 -42.83
CA VAL A 106 -1.50 0.69 -44.05
C VAL A 106 -0.45 0.54 -45.16
N ALA A 107 0.83 0.59 -44.83
CA ALA A 107 1.90 0.40 -45.82
C ALA A 107 1.96 -1.03 -46.38
N GLU A 108 1.55 -2.03 -45.59
CA GLU A 108 1.46 -3.42 -46.04
C GLU A 108 0.27 -3.64 -47.00
N GLU A 109 -0.82 -2.87 -46.84
CA GLU A 109 -2.01 -2.93 -47.71
C GLU A 109 -1.83 -2.16 -49.04
N GLU A 110 -1.01 -1.10 -49.09
CA GLU A 110 -0.66 -0.38 -50.33
C GLU A 110 0.39 -1.10 -51.21
N ALA A 111 1.02 -2.16 -50.70
CA ALA A 111 2.07 -2.91 -51.39
C ALA A 111 1.56 -4.13 -52.19
N ILE A 112 0.24 -4.37 -52.24
CA ILE A 112 -0.43 -5.47 -52.98
C ILE A 112 -1.08 -4.96 -54.26
#